data_AF-A0A1H8V0N6-F1
#
_entry.id   AF-A0A1H8V0N6-F1
#
_cell.length_a   1.000
_cell.length_b   1.000
_cell.length_c   1.000
_cell.angle_alpha   90.00
_cell.angle_beta   90.00
_cell.angle_gamma   90.00
#
_symmetry.space_group_name_H-M   'P 1'
#
loop_
_entity.id
_entity.type
_entity.pdbx_description
1 polymer ?
#
loop_
_entity_poly.entity_id
_entity_poly.type
_entity_poly.pdbx_seq_one_letter_code
_entity_poly.pdbx_strand_id
1 'polypeptide(L)'
;MLHMKDMYYMMPQTTREKQRTNVTLSAANLAAARKLGLNVSAISDQALAKAVRQAEAAAWAEENAMAITERRAWIDANGTPLADLQALRLD
;
A
#
# COMPACT_ATOMS: atom_id res chain seq x y z
N MET A 1 -9.72 18.40 -27.25
CA MET A 1 -10.34 18.90 -26.02
C MET A 1 -10.67 17.68 -25.16
N LEU A 2 -9.71 17.27 -24.33
CA LEU A 2 -9.83 16.10 -23.45
C LEU A 2 -10.65 16.54 -22.24
N HIS A 3 -11.78 15.89 -21.97
CA HIS A 3 -12.70 16.32 -20.93
C HIS A 3 -12.11 16.02 -19.54
N MET A 4 -11.95 17.07 -18.73
CA MET A 4 -11.36 17.03 -17.38
C MET A 4 -12.12 16.10 -16.39
N LYS A 5 -13.30 15.59 -16.78
CA LYS A 5 -14.08 14.59 -16.04
C LYS A 5 -13.52 13.17 -16.17
N ASP A 6 -12.80 12.86 -17.23
CA ASP A 6 -12.27 11.50 -17.48
C ASP A 6 -10.97 11.23 -16.70
N MET A 7 -10.20 12.28 -16.39
CA MET A 7 -8.99 12.19 -15.55
C MET A 7 -9.29 11.96 -14.06
N TYR A 8 -10.49 12.33 -13.59
CA TYR A 8 -10.95 12.09 -12.22
C TYR A 8 -11.60 10.70 -12.03
N TYR A 9 -11.71 9.90 -13.10
CA TYR A 9 -12.32 8.56 -13.08
C TYR A 9 -11.29 7.42 -13.22
N MET A 10 -10.05 7.66 -12.79
CA MET A 10 -9.04 6.62 -12.55
C MET A 10 -8.94 6.31 -11.04
N MET A 11 -10.07 6.34 -10.31
CA MET A 11 -10.12 5.61 -9.05
C MET A 11 -10.00 4.12 -9.41
N PRO A 12 -9.04 3.37 -8.84
CA PRO A 12 -9.02 1.93 -9.02
C PRO A 12 -10.37 1.42 -8.53
N GLN A 13 -11.17 0.92 -9.48
CA GLN A 13 -12.36 0.16 -9.15
C GLN A 13 -11.85 -1.03 -8.35
N THR A 14 -12.01 -1.00 -7.03
CA THR A 14 -11.75 -2.15 -6.18
C THR A 14 -12.86 -3.14 -6.49
N THR A 15 -12.76 -3.84 -7.62
CA THR A 15 -13.54 -5.03 -7.85
C THR A 15 -13.08 -6.01 -6.77
N ARG A 16 -13.96 -6.23 -5.80
CA ARG A 16 -13.79 -7.23 -4.74
C ARG A 16 -13.97 -8.65 -5.31
N GLU A 17 -13.65 -8.84 -6.58
CA GLU A 17 -13.82 -10.10 -7.28
C GLU A 17 -12.52 -10.87 -7.18
N LYS A 18 -12.56 -11.99 -6.46
CA LYS A 18 -11.43 -12.90 -6.39
C LYS A 18 -11.25 -13.55 -7.75
N GLN A 19 -10.18 -13.21 -8.45
CA GLN A 19 -9.80 -13.92 -9.65
C GLN A 19 -9.13 -15.24 -9.28
N ARG A 20 -9.58 -16.35 -9.89
CA ARG A 20 -8.93 -17.65 -9.72
C ARG A 20 -7.65 -17.69 -10.54
N THR A 21 -6.52 -17.83 -9.85
CA THR A 21 -5.18 -17.90 -10.46
C THR A 21 -4.45 -19.14 -9.96
N ASN A 22 -3.74 -19.82 -10.86
CA ASN A 22 -2.89 -20.96 -10.50
C ASN A 22 -1.53 -20.46 -10.01
N VAL A 23 -1.07 -20.96 -8.87
CA VAL A 23 0.23 -20.64 -8.29
C VAL A 23 1.04 -21.91 -8.04
N THR A 24 2.35 -21.83 -8.22
CA THR A 24 3.26 -22.94 -7.95
C THR A 24 3.82 -22.82 -6.54
N LEU A 25 3.63 -23.86 -5.71
CA LEU A 25 4.10 -23.91 -4.33
C LEU A 25 4.80 -25.25 -4.07
N SER A 26 5.69 -25.28 -3.07
CA SER A 26 6.35 -26.52 -2.64
C SER A 26 5.33 -27.60 -2.26
N ALA A 27 5.50 -28.80 -2.83
CA ALA A 27 4.66 -29.95 -2.51
C ALA A 27 4.72 -30.31 -1.01
N ALA A 28 5.89 -30.18 -0.38
CA ALA A 28 6.05 -30.41 1.05
C ALA A 28 5.22 -29.43 1.89
N ASN A 29 5.19 -28.16 1.50
CA ASN A 29 4.41 -27.14 2.20
C ASN A 29 2.91 -27.35 2.03
N LEU A 30 2.46 -27.72 0.82
CA LEU A 30 1.05 -28.05 0.58
C LEU A 30 0.59 -29.28 1.38
N ALA A 31 1.43 -30.31 1.47
CA ALA A 31 1.14 -31.49 2.28
C ALA A 31 1.05 -31.14 3.78
N ALA A 32 2.00 -30.36 4.30
CA ALA A 32 1.98 -29.89 5.68
C ALA A 32 0.74 -29.02 5.97
N ALA A 33 0.42 -28.07 5.10
CA ALA A 33 -0.75 -27.21 5.23
C ALA A 33 -2.06 -28.02 5.30
N ARG A 34 -2.20 -29.04 4.43
CA ARG A 34 -3.36 -29.95 4.46
C ARG A 34 -3.45 -30.73 5.76
N LYS A 35 -2.32 -31.31 6.23
CA LYS A 35 -2.25 -32.03 7.52
C LYS A 35 -2.67 -31.15 8.71
N LEU A 36 -2.37 -29.86 8.63
CA LEU A 36 -2.65 -28.88 9.68
C LEU A 36 -3.99 -28.13 9.49
N GLY A 37 -4.76 -28.44 8.44
CA GLY A 37 -6.04 -27.76 8.17
C GLY A 37 -5.91 -26.28 7.79
N LEU A 38 -4.75 -25.86 7.26
CA LEU A 38 -4.51 -24.46 6.90
C LEU A 38 -5.16 -24.10 5.57
N ASN A 39 -5.77 -22.90 5.52
CA ASN A 39 -6.35 -22.36 4.30
C ASN A 39 -5.26 -21.69 3.43
N VAL A 40 -4.67 -22.48 2.52
CA VAL A 40 -3.59 -22.02 1.62
C VAL A 40 -3.99 -20.78 0.83
N SER A 41 -5.20 -20.75 0.26
CA SER A 41 -5.65 -19.62 -0.55
C SER A 41 -5.74 -18.32 0.26
N ALA A 42 -6.31 -18.37 1.47
CA ALA A 42 -6.41 -17.19 2.32
C ALA A 42 -5.03 -16.70 2.79
N ILE A 43 -4.12 -17.62 3.12
CA ILE A 43 -2.75 -17.28 3.52
C ILE A 43 -1.99 -16.64 2.35
N SER A 44 -2.08 -17.23 1.15
CA SER A 44 -1.44 -16.68 -0.06
C SER A 44 -1.97 -15.30 -0.42
N ASP A 45 -3.30 -15.10 -0.34
CA ASP A 45 -3.94 -13.81 -0.61
C ASP A 45 -3.44 -12.71 0.35
N GLN A 46 -3.41 -13.01 1.66
CA GLN A 46 -2.90 -12.07 2.66
C GLN A 46 -1.42 -11.76 2.49
N ALA A 47 -0.60 -12.78 2.21
CA ALA A 47 0.83 -12.61 1.99
C ALA A 47 1.10 -11.74 0.76
N LEU A 48 0.36 -11.99 -0.34
CA LEU A 48 0.47 -11.21 -1.56
C LEU A 48 0.00 -9.76 -1.34
N ALA A 49 -1.15 -9.55 -0.70
CA ALA A 49 -1.66 -8.21 -0.39
C ALA A 49 -0.70 -7.41 0.49
N LYS A 50 -0.01 -8.08 1.44
CA LYS A 50 1.04 -7.44 2.23
C LYS A 50 2.23 -7.03 1.35
N ALA A 51 2.72 -7.93 0.51
CA ALA A 51 3.86 -7.67 -0.37
C ALA A 51 3.56 -6.53 -1.37
N VAL A 52 2.36 -6.51 -1.95
CA VAL A 52 1.91 -5.43 -2.85
C VAL A 52 1.91 -4.09 -2.14
N ARG A 53 1.28 -3.97 -0.97
CA ARG A 53 1.27 -2.71 -0.20
C ARG A 53 2.67 -2.22 0.16
N GLN A 54 3.59 -3.16 0.47
CA GLN A 54 4.98 -2.81 0.75
C GLN A 54 5.70 -2.28 -0.49
N ALA A 55 5.49 -2.92 -1.64
CA ALA A 55 6.07 -2.47 -2.91
C ALA A 55 5.52 -1.10 -3.33
N GLU A 56 4.21 -0.89 -3.22
CA GLU A 56 3.57 0.41 -3.49
C GLU A 56 4.09 1.51 -2.57
N ALA A 57 4.21 1.22 -1.27
CA ALA A 57 4.75 2.18 -0.30
C ALA A 57 6.22 2.52 -0.59
N ALA A 58 7.02 1.54 -1.00
CA ALA A 58 8.42 1.75 -1.40
C ALA A 58 8.51 2.63 -2.65
N ALA A 59 7.75 2.31 -3.70
CA ALA A 59 7.70 3.10 -4.92
C ALA A 59 7.27 4.54 -4.65
N TRP A 60 6.22 4.73 -3.85
CA TRP A 60 5.77 6.08 -3.45
C TRP A 60 6.85 6.83 -2.68
N ALA A 61 7.54 6.18 -1.74
CA ALA A 61 8.61 6.81 -0.96
C ALA A 61 9.78 7.25 -1.85
N GLU A 62 10.15 6.44 -2.84
CA GLU A 62 11.18 6.78 -3.83
C GLU A 62 10.75 7.98 -4.69
N GLU A 63 9.55 7.94 -5.26
CA GLU A 63 8.98 9.02 -6.07
C GLU A 63 8.90 10.36 -5.32
N ASN A 64 8.62 10.31 -4.02
CA ASN A 64 8.38 11.50 -3.19
C ASN A 64 9.59 11.89 -2.34
N ALA A 65 10.73 11.19 -2.46
CA ALA A 65 11.89 11.38 -1.60
C ALA A 65 12.41 12.84 -1.62
N MET A 66 12.47 13.46 -2.80
CA MET A 66 12.90 14.86 -2.96
C MET A 66 11.92 15.82 -2.32
N ALA A 67 10.62 15.70 -2.62
CA ALA A 67 9.58 16.57 -2.07
C ALA A 67 9.52 16.48 -0.53
N ILE A 68 9.69 15.28 0.03
CA ILE A 68 9.78 15.08 1.49
C ILE A 68 11.02 15.76 2.05
N THR A 69 12.17 15.63 1.38
CA THR A 69 13.43 16.26 1.82
C THR A 69 13.33 17.79 1.79
N GLU A 70 12.83 18.36 0.70
CA GLU A 70 12.58 19.79 0.56
C GLU A 70 11.62 20.30 1.64
N ARG A 71 10.53 19.56 1.88
CA ARG A 71 9.56 19.90 2.91
C ARG A 71 10.18 19.87 4.31
N ARG A 72 11.04 18.90 4.62
CA ARG A 72 11.76 18.82 5.89
C ARG A 72 12.68 20.03 6.08
N ALA A 73 13.51 20.33 5.07
CA ALA A 73 14.40 21.48 5.12
C ALA A 73 13.65 22.80 5.31
N TRP A 74 12.49 22.95 4.66
CA TRP A 74 11.64 24.13 4.85
C TRP A 74 11.09 24.21 6.28
N ILE A 75 10.60 23.09 6.85
CA ILE A 75 10.09 23.06 8.24
C ILE A 75 11.22 23.37 9.23
N ASP A 76 12.41 22.83 9.03
CA ASP A 76 13.56 23.10 9.91
C ASP A 76 13.93 24.60 9.91
N ALA A 77 13.81 25.27 8.75
CA ALA A 77 14.11 26.69 8.61
C ALA A 77 12.98 27.63 9.06
N ASN A 78 11.72 27.23 8.92
CA ASN A 78 10.55 28.13 9.09
C ASN A 78 9.64 27.73 10.27
N GLY A 79 9.88 26.58 10.89
CA GLY A 79 8.99 25.95 11.85
C GLY A 79 7.84 25.19 11.19
N THR A 80 7.10 24.44 12.01
CA THR A 80 5.95 23.65 11.55
C THR A 80 4.78 24.58 11.22
N PRO A 81 4.23 24.53 9.98
CA PRO A 81 3.05 25.31 9.63
C PRO A 81 1.86 25.01 10.56
N LEU A 82 1.14 26.06 10.96
CA LEU A 82 -0.09 25.97 11.77
C LEU A 82 0.09 25.23 13.11
N ALA A 83 1.31 25.24 13.68
CA ALA A 83 1.60 24.56 14.94
C ALA A 83 0.70 25.04 16.10
N ASP A 84 0.24 26.29 16.05
CA ASP A 84 -0.68 26.92 17.00
C ASP A 84 -2.14 26.45 16.87
N LEU A 85 -2.51 25.88 15.72
CA LEU A 85 -3.85 25.35 15.43
C LEU A 85 -3.91 23.83 15.46
N GLN A 86 -2.80 23.15 15.77
CA GLN A 86 -2.75 21.70 15.78
C GLN A 86 -3.56 21.13 16.96
N ALA A 87 -4.76 20.64 16.67
CA ALA A 87 -5.70 20.13 17.68
C ALA A 87 -5.30 18.76 18.28
N LEU A 88 -4.41 18.03 17.61
CA LEU A 88 -3.90 16.76 18.12
C LEU A 88 -2.73 17.04 19.08
N ARG A 89 -3.05 17.13 20.37
CA ARG A 89 -2.04 17.22 21.42
C ARG A 89 -1.47 15.83 21.64
N LEU A 90 -0.18 15.64 21.35
CA LEU A 90 0.56 14.47 21.77
C LEU A 90 1.07 14.78 23.18
N ASP A 91 0.34 14.28 24.17
CA ASP A 91 0.77 14.21 25.57
C ASP A 91 1.91 13.21 25.78
#